data_AF-A0A2C9JYJ3-F1
#
_entry.id   AF-A0A2C9JYJ3-F1
#
_cell.length_a   1.000
_cell.length_b   1.000
_cell.length_c   1.000
_cell.angle_alpha   90.00
_cell.angle_beta   90.00
_cell.angle_gamma   90.00
#
_symmetry.space_group_name_H-M   'P 1'
#
loop_
_entity.id
_entity.type
_entity.pdbx_description
1 polymer ?
#
loop_
_entity_poly.entity_id
_entity_poly.type
_entity_poly.pdbx_seq_one_letter_code
_entity_poly.pdbx_strand_id
1 'polypeptide(L)'
;MPPKKSYESYESESEADSQSGKGGKTKRQKLEKNSDEYKRRRERNNVAVRKSREASRQKAKDTIEKVARLREENQALEQKVTILNKELGVLRDLFLTHATATATVQAGNVANVLVKKEEQEDESSENTADSGNEPLFFMS
;
A
#
# COMPACT_ATOMS: atom_id res chain seq x y z
N MET A 1 12.26 -3.93 -22.47
CA MET A 1 12.74 -4.18 -21.09
C MET A 1 11.86 -3.35 -20.15
N PRO A 2 11.22 -3.92 -19.12
CA PRO A 2 10.35 -3.13 -18.26
C PRO A 2 11.18 -2.17 -17.37
N PRO A 3 10.69 -0.96 -17.10
CA PRO A 3 11.46 0.06 -16.37
C PRO A 3 11.61 -0.30 -14.88
N LYS A 4 12.78 0.00 -14.31
CA LYS A 4 13.06 -0.21 -12.88
C LYS A 4 12.41 0.91 -12.06
N LYS A 5 11.45 0.55 -11.20
CA LYS A 5 11.04 1.39 -10.07
C LYS A 5 12.28 1.66 -9.20
N SER A 6 12.50 2.90 -8.80
CA SER A 6 13.57 3.32 -7.89
C SER A 6 13.37 2.61 -6.55
N TYR A 7 14.14 1.55 -6.32
CA TYR A 7 14.17 0.86 -5.05
C TYR A 7 14.98 1.75 -4.09
N GLU A 8 14.29 2.47 -3.22
CA GLU A 8 14.94 3.09 -2.05
C GLU A 8 15.76 2.01 -1.34
N SER A 9 17.03 2.32 -1.12
CA SER A 9 18.01 1.45 -0.50
C SER A 9 17.63 1.20 0.97
N TYR A 10 16.96 0.08 1.25
CA TYR A 10 16.87 -0.43 2.62
C TYR A 10 18.27 -0.93 3.02
N GLU A 11 19.03 -0.08 3.72
CA GLU A 11 20.20 -0.52 4.47
C GLU A 11 19.72 -1.53 5.53
N SER A 12 19.95 -2.82 5.24
CA SER A 12 19.94 -3.84 6.29
C SER A 12 21.25 -3.71 7.05
N GLU A 13 21.21 -3.01 8.18
CA GLU A 13 22.23 -3.10 9.22
C GLU A 13 22.25 -4.54 9.75
N SER A 14 23.01 -5.41 9.10
CA SER A 14 23.38 -6.69 9.69
C SER A 14 24.53 -6.43 10.65
N GLU A 15 24.22 -6.43 11.95
CA GLU A 15 25.17 -6.57 13.05
C GLU A 15 26.04 -7.82 12.81
N ALA A 16 27.14 -7.62 12.10
CA ALA A 16 28.16 -8.63 11.93
C ALA A 16 28.97 -8.63 13.23
N ASP A 17 28.66 -9.57 14.13
CA ASP A 17 29.54 -9.95 15.22
C ASP A 17 30.84 -10.53 14.62
N SER A 18 31.74 -9.64 14.23
CA SER A 18 33.10 -9.96 13.85
C SER A 18 33.93 -10.06 15.12
N GLN A 19 33.69 -11.09 15.93
CA GLN A 19 34.73 -11.63 16.81
C GLN A 19 35.81 -12.28 15.94
N SER A 20 36.60 -11.43 15.27
CA SER A 20 37.89 -11.82 14.74
C SER A 20 38.79 -12.11 15.94
N GLY A 21 38.85 -13.39 16.30
CA GLY A 21 39.79 -13.89 17.28
C GLY A 21 41.18 -13.39 16.92
N LYS A 22 41.80 -12.71 17.90
CA LYS A 22 43.16 -12.16 17.86
C LYS A 22 44.18 -13.30 17.70
N GLY A 23 44.26 -13.88 16.51
CA GLY A 23 45.19 -14.92 16.14
C GLY A 23 46.53 -14.30 15.81
N GLY A 24 47.36 -14.14 16.85
CA GLY A 24 48.71 -13.60 16.73
C GLY A 24 49.50 -14.20 15.57
N LYS A 25 50.29 -13.34 14.93
CA LYS A 25 51.24 -13.67 13.86
C LYS A 25 52.33 -14.64 14.38
N THR A 26 52.00 -15.88 14.67
CA THR A 26 53.01 -16.93 14.85
C THR A 26 53.46 -17.36 13.47
N LYS A 27 54.71 -16.96 13.16
CA LYS A 27 55.54 -17.45 12.05
C LYS A 27 55.13 -18.88 11.70
N ARG A 28 54.67 -19.11 10.47
CA ARG A 28 54.25 -20.43 9.97
C ARG A 28 55.42 -21.41 10.06
N GLN A 29 55.63 -22.00 11.24
CA GLN A 29 56.53 -23.14 11.38
C GLN A 29 55.94 -24.26 10.52
N LYS A 30 56.78 -24.83 9.66
CA LYS A 30 56.42 -25.94 8.81
C LYS A 30 56.19 -27.16 9.70
N LEU A 31 54.97 -27.30 10.21
CA LEU A 31 54.55 -28.48 10.98
C LEU A 31 54.69 -29.70 10.08
N GLU A 32 55.36 -30.73 10.59
CA GLU A 32 55.43 -32.02 9.91
C GLU A 32 54.01 -32.60 9.75
N LYS A 33 53.70 -33.11 8.56
CA LYS A 33 52.34 -33.57 8.19
C LYS A 33 51.82 -34.71 9.08
N ASN A 34 52.70 -35.43 9.76
CA ASN A 34 52.35 -36.58 10.60
C ASN A 34 52.25 -36.22 12.09
N SER A 35 52.53 -34.97 12.49
CA SER A 35 52.41 -34.57 13.88
C SER A 35 50.94 -34.55 14.32
N ASP A 36 50.70 -34.92 15.58
CA ASP A 36 49.34 -34.90 16.13
C ASP A 36 48.77 -33.48 16.21
N GLU A 37 49.64 -32.46 16.30
CA GLU A 37 49.22 -31.07 16.20
C GLU A 37 48.66 -30.73 14.80
N TYR A 38 49.32 -31.22 13.73
CA TYR A 38 48.82 -31.03 12.36
C TYR A 38 47.44 -31.69 12.19
N LYS A 39 47.28 -32.94 12.65
CA LYS A 39 45.99 -33.67 12.58
C LYS A 39 44.86 -32.90 13.27
N ARG A 40 45.08 -32.47 14.53
CA ARG A 40 44.10 -31.67 15.29
C ARG A 40 43.74 -30.36 14.59
N ARG A 41 44.71 -29.66 13.98
CA ARG A 41 44.45 -28.43 13.21
C ARG A 41 43.61 -28.72 11.96
N ARG A 42 43.90 -29.81 11.24
CA ARG A 42 43.14 -30.21 10.05
C ARG A 42 41.72 -30.65 10.39
N GLU A 43 41.53 -31.42 11.45
CA GLU A 43 40.21 -31.82 11.96
C GLU A 43 39.35 -30.58 12.27
N ARG A 44 39.89 -29.61 13.02
CA ARG A 44 39.19 -28.34 13.29
C ARG A 44 38.84 -27.58 12.03
N ASN A 45 39.78 -27.47 11.07
CA ASN A 45 39.51 -26.80 9.80
C ASN A 45 38.44 -27.53 8.99
N ASN A 46 38.47 -28.86 8.94
CA ASN A 46 37.46 -29.66 8.23
C ASN A 46 36.07 -29.46 8.84
N VAL A 47 35.95 -29.34 10.17
CA VAL A 47 34.69 -28.99 10.84
C VAL A 47 34.26 -27.57 10.48
N ALA A 48 35.16 -26.59 10.54
CA ALA A 48 34.86 -25.19 10.20
C ALA A 48 34.39 -25.03 8.75
N VAL A 49 35.02 -25.74 7.81
CA VAL A 49 34.64 -25.75 6.39
C VAL A 49 33.25 -26.36 6.20
N ARG A 50 32.95 -27.49 6.87
CA ARG A 50 31.60 -28.09 6.83
C ARG A 50 30.55 -27.12 7.35
N LYS A 51 30.78 -26.53 8.52
CA LYS A 51 29.90 -25.52 9.13
C LYS A 51 29.70 -24.31 8.20
N SER A 52 30.76 -23.77 7.59
CA SER A 52 30.68 -22.64 6.67
C SER A 52 29.87 -22.96 5.41
N ARG A 53 30.07 -24.15 4.83
CA ARG A 53 29.30 -24.61 3.67
C ARG A 53 27.82 -24.82 4.01
N GLU A 54 27.53 -25.42 5.17
CA GLU A 54 26.16 -25.60 5.66
C GLU A 54 25.47 -24.27 5.90
N ALA A 55 26.12 -23.32 6.58
CA ALA A 55 25.58 -21.99 6.79
C ALA A 55 25.27 -21.28 5.47
N SER A 56 26.13 -21.40 4.46
CA SER A 56 25.91 -20.80 3.14
C SER A 56 24.72 -21.45 2.41
N ARG A 57 24.60 -22.78 2.48
CA ARG A 57 23.45 -23.50 1.93
C ARG A 57 22.14 -23.16 2.65
N GLN A 58 22.18 -23.03 3.96
CA GLN A 58 21.00 -22.66 4.75
C GLN A 58 20.53 -21.26 4.39
N LYS A 59 21.43 -20.27 4.34
CA LYS A 59 21.10 -18.90 3.89
C LYS A 59 20.45 -18.87 2.50
N ALA A 60 20.94 -19.69 1.57
CA ALA A 60 20.33 -19.80 0.25
C ALA A 60 18.89 -20.35 0.32
N LYS A 61 18.65 -21.39 1.12
CA LYS A 61 17.30 -21.94 1.36
C LYS A 61 16.37 -20.91 2.02
N ASP A 62 16.83 -20.27 3.09
CA ASP A 62 16.06 -19.26 3.82
C ASP A 62 15.65 -18.09 2.90
N THR A 63 16.55 -17.70 1.99
CA THR A 63 16.28 -16.65 1.00
C THR A 63 15.19 -17.09 0.02
N ILE A 64 15.25 -18.32 -0.48
CA ILE A 64 14.22 -18.88 -1.37
C ILE A 64 12.86 -18.91 -0.66
N GLU A 65 12.83 -19.38 0.59
CA GLU A 65 11.60 -19.43 1.40
C GLU A 65 11.05 -18.03 1.69
N LYS A 66 11.92 -17.05 1.98
CA LYS A 66 11.51 -15.66 2.18
C LYS A 66 10.89 -15.08 0.90
N VAL A 67 11.49 -15.34 -0.26
CA VAL A 67 10.93 -14.91 -1.56
C VAL A 67 9.59 -15.57 -1.83
N ALA A 68 9.43 -16.86 -1.52
CA ALA A 68 8.16 -17.56 -1.68
C ALA A 68 7.06 -16.94 -0.80
N ARG A 69 7.35 -16.72 0.49
CA ARG A 69 6.41 -16.05 1.43
C ARG A 69 6.03 -14.65 0.95
N LEU A 70 7.00 -13.85 0.53
CA LEU A 70 6.73 -12.50 0.03
C LEU A 70 5.88 -12.50 -1.24
N ARG A 71 6.02 -13.50 -2.11
CA ARG A 71 5.17 -13.62 -3.30
C ARG A 71 3.73 -13.95 -2.94
N GLU A 72 3.53 -14.89 -2.01
CA GLU A 72 2.20 -15.25 -1.52
C GLU A 72 1.51 -14.06 -0.83
N GLU A 73 2.23 -13.36 0.04
CA GLU A 73 1.72 -12.16 0.70
C GLU A 73 1.38 -11.06 -0.31
N ASN A 74 2.23 -10.85 -1.31
CA ASN A 74 1.97 -9.87 -2.36
C ASN A 74 0.70 -10.21 -3.15
N GLN A 75 0.52 -11.48 -3.53
CA GLN A 75 -0.69 -11.95 -4.22
C GLN A 75 -1.95 -11.73 -3.35
N ALA A 76 -1.88 -12.03 -2.05
CA ALA A 76 -2.99 -11.80 -1.14
C ALA A 76 -3.33 -10.30 -1.01
N LEU A 77 -2.32 -9.44 -0.94
CA LEU A 77 -2.49 -7.99 -0.91
C LEU A 77 -3.10 -7.46 -2.22
N GLU A 78 -2.64 -7.93 -3.38
CA GLU A 78 -3.20 -7.57 -4.69
C GLU A 78 -4.68 -7.96 -4.80
N GLN A 79 -5.06 -9.14 -4.29
CA GLN A 79 -6.47 -9.56 -4.22
C GLN A 79 -7.28 -8.63 -3.31
N LYS A 80 -6.75 -8.28 -2.13
CA LYS A 80 -7.42 -7.36 -1.20
C LYS A 80 -7.64 -5.98 -1.83
N VAL A 81 -6.63 -5.44 -2.52
CA VAL A 81 -6.75 -4.17 -3.26
C VAL A 81 -7.83 -4.28 -4.34
N THR A 82 -7.85 -5.39 -5.07
CA THR A 82 -8.85 -5.63 -6.12
C THR A 82 -10.28 -5.66 -5.55
N ILE A 83 -10.49 -6.34 -4.42
CA ILE A 83 -11.80 -6.42 -3.75
C ILE A 83 -12.23 -5.03 -3.29
N LEU A 84 -11.38 -4.31 -2.55
CA LEU A 84 -11.69 -2.98 -2.04
C LEU A 84 -12.02 -2.00 -3.19
N ASN A 85 -11.30 -2.08 -4.31
CA ASN A 85 -11.60 -1.25 -5.49
C ASN A 85 -12.98 -1.58 -6.10
N LYS A 86 -13.38 -2.85 -6.12
CA LYS A 86 -14.73 -3.26 -6.57
C LYS A 86 -15.80 -2.76 -5.61
N GLU A 87 -15.60 -2.90 -4.30
CA GLU A 87 -16.52 -2.40 -3.28
C GLU A 87 -16.70 -0.88 -3.38
N LEU A 88 -15.60 -0.13 -3.57
CA LEU A 88 -15.65 1.30 -3.83
C LEU A 88 -16.38 1.64 -5.13
N GLY A 89 -16.20 0.85 -6.19
CA GLY A 89 -16.94 0.98 -7.45
C GLY A 89 -18.45 0.83 -7.23
N VAL A 90 -18.88 -0.23 -6.55
CA VAL A 90 -20.29 -0.47 -6.22
C VAL A 90 -20.88 0.69 -5.42
N LEU A 91 -20.16 1.19 -4.42
CA LEU A 91 -20.62 2.35 -3.63
C LEU A 91 -20.75 3.60 -4.51
N ARG A 92 -19.76 3.89 -5.37
CA ARG A 92 -19.83 5.03 -6.30
C ARG A 92 -21.02 4.91 -7.24
N ASP A 93 -21.24 3.73 -7.82
CA ASP A 93 -22.35 3.48 -8.73
C ASP A 93 -23.69 3.63 -8.00
N LEU A 94 -23.80 3.18 -6.74
CA LEU A 94 -25.01 3.38 -5.93
C LEU A 94 -25.29 4.85 -5.67
N PHE A 95 -24.27 5.65 -5.33
CA PHE A 95 -24.45 7.10 -5.15
C PHE A 95 -24.84 7.81 -6.46
N LEU A 96 -24.22 7.44 -7.58
CA LEU A 96 -24.53 8.03 -8.89
C LEU A 96 -25.94 7.65 -9.36
N THR A 97 -26.33 6.38 -9.24
CA THR A 97 -27.69 5.92 -9.58
C THR A 97 -28.73 6.58 -8.69
N HIS A 98 -28.49 6.72 -7.39
CA HIS A 98 -29.42 7.42 -6.50
C HIS A 98 -29.50 8.92 -6.84
N ALA A 99 -28.37 9.60 -7.05
CA ALA A 99 -28.35 11.02 -7.40
C ALA A 99 -29.07 11.29 -8.73
N THR A 100 -28.81 10.46 -9.74
CA THR A 100 -29.52 10.54 -11.04
C THR A 100 -31.01 10.21 -10.90
N ALA A 101 -31.38 9.18 -10.12
CA ALA A 101 -32.78 8.88 -9.83
C ALA A 101 -33.48 10.06 -9.13
N THR A 102 -32.86 10.66 -8.10
CA THR A 102 -33.40 11.85 -7.45
C THR A 102 -33.48 13.05 -8.39
N ALA A 103 -32.51 13.25 -9.28
CA ALA A 103 -32.55 14.31 -10.26
C ALA A 103 -33.66 14.09 -11.29
N THR A 104 -33.90 12.85 -11.73
CA THR A 104 -35.02 12.51 -12.62
C THR A 104 -36.38 12.64 -11.94
N VAL A 105 -36.50 12.26 -10.66
CA VAL A 105 -37.72 12.46 -9.87
C VAL A 105 -37.96 13.95 -9.64
N GLN A 106 -36.92 14.74 -9.34
CA GLN A 106 -37.03 16.19 -9.24
C GLN A 106 -37.40 16.82 -10.58
N ALA A 107 -36.80 16.38 -11.70
CA ALA A 107 -37.13 16.81 -13.05
C ALA A 107 -38.59 16.48 -13.42
N GLY A 108 -39.07 15.29 -13.07
CA GLY A 108 -40.47 14.88 -13.25
C GLY A 108 -41.42 15.67 -12.35
N ASN A 109 -41.01 16.00 -11.13
CA ASN A 109 -41.80 16.82 -10.22
C ASN A 109 -41.89 18.27 -10.70
N VAL A 110 -40.80 18.88 -11.22
CA VAL A 110 -40.86 20.23 -11.80
C VAL A 110 -41.64 20.25 -13.12
N ALA A 111 -41.57 19.20 -13.94
CA ALA A 111 -42.42 19.08 -15.13
C ALA A 111 -43.90 19.00 -14.75
N ASN A 112 -44.26 18.24 -13.71
CA ASN A 112 -45.62 18.18 -13.18
C ASN A 112 -46.09 19.50 -12.55
N VAL A 113 -45.18 20.27 -11.93
CA VAL A 113 -45.48 21.62 -11.41
C VAL A 113 -45.67 22.63 -12.55
N LEU A 114 -44.90 22.51 -13.63
CA LEU A 114 -45.00 23.39 -14.79
C LEU A 114 -46.29 23.17 -15.57
N VAL A 115 -46.72 21.92 -15.76
CA VAL A 115 -48.00 21.59 -16.41
C VAL A 115 -49.21 22.07 -15.59
N LYS A 116 -49.12 22.06 -14.25
CA LYS A 116 -50.19 22.60 -13.39
C LYS A 116 -50.26 24.13 -13.34
N LYS A 117 -49.27 24.84 -13.90
CA LYS A 117 -49.26 26.31 -13.94
C LYS A 117 -50.06 26.87 -15.12
N GLU A 118 -50.41 26.05 -16.11
CA GLU A 118 -51.17 26.47 -17.30
C GLU A 118 -52.70 26.46 -17.10
N GLU A 119 -53.23 25.98 -15.96
CA GLU A 119 -54.68 25.94 -15.70
C GLU A 119 -55.18 27.07 -14.76
N GLN A 120 -54.36 28.07 -14.45
CA GLN A 120 -54.73 29.16 -13.55
C GLN A 120 -54.38 30.54 -14.12
N GLU A 121 -54.82 30.79 -15.35
CA GLU A 121 -54.95 32.13 -15.92
C GLU A 121 -56.41 32.33 -16.30
N ASP A 122 -57.22 32.89 -15.39
CA ASP A 122 -58.30 33.82 -15.71
C ASP A 122 -58.96 34.33 -14.40
N GLU A 123 -59.24 35.64 -14.37
CA GLU A 123 -59.76 36.47 -13.26
C GLU A 123 -58.76 36.86 -12.15
N SER A 124 -58.50 38.12 -11.83
CA SER A 124 -59.30 39.34 -12.02
C SER A 124 -58.44 40.60 -11.79
N SER A 125 -58.95 41.68 -12.36
CA SER A 125 -58.47 43.05 -12.45
C SER A 125 -58.18 43.77 -11.13
N GLU A 126 -57.13 44.61 -11.17
CA GLU A 126 -57.15 46.04 -10.82
C GLU A 126 -57.52 46.45 -9.37
N ASN A 127 -56.54 46.96 -8.62
CA ASN A 127 -56.76 48.14 -7.77
C ASN A 127 -55.47 48.93 -7.54
N THR A 128 -55.65 50.24 -7.63
CA THR A 128 -54.70 51.35 -7.60
C THR A 128 -54.26 51.76 -6.19
N ALA A 129 -53.22 52.60 -6.15
CA ALA A 129 -52.86 53.54 -5.05
C ALA A 129 -52.17 52.88 -3.84
N ASP A 130 -51.26 53.50 -3.10
CA ASP A 130 -50.57 54.79 -3.10
C ASP A 130 -49.65 54.76 -1.86
N SER A 131 -48.55 55.49 -1.91
CA SER A 131 -47.73 55.96 -0.79
C SER A 131 -46.92 54.96 0.04
N GLY A 132 -45.60 55.22 0.08
CA GLY A 132 -44.98 55.51 1.37
C GLY A 132 -43.97 54.51 1.92
N ASN A 133 -42.70 54.94 1.82
CA ASN A 133 -41.65 54.83 2.84
C ASN A 133 -40.60 53.69 2.73
N GLU A 134 -39.40 54.12 2.31
CA GLU A 134 -38.08 53.46 2.44
C GLU A 134 -37.58 53.37 3.92
N PRO A 135 -36.31 52.98 4.23
CA PRO A 135 -35.61 51.71 3.95
C PRO A 135 -34.90 51.13 5.22
N LEU A 136 -34.30 49.94 5.06
CA LEU A 136 -33.08 49.41 5.70
C LEU A 136 -32.88 49.48 7.24
N PHE A 137 -32.80 48.30 7.88
CA PHE A 137 -31.89 48.10 9.01
C PHE A 137 -31.14 46.77 8.91
N PHE A 138 -29.83 46.87 8.66
CA PHE A 138 -28.83 45.80 8.79
C PHE A 138 -28.55 45.62 10.29
N MET A 139 -28.53 44.38 10.79
CA MET A 139 -28.01 44.10 12.13
C MET A 139 -26.95 43.01 12.03
N SER A 140 -25.72 43.42 12.33
CA SER A 140 -24.52 42.60 12.55
C SER A 140 -24.62 41.75 13.81
#